data_AF-A0AAV4CD69-F1
#
_entry.id   AF-A0AAV4CD69-F1
#
_cell.length_a   1.000
_cell.length_b   1.000
_cell.length_c   1.000
_cell.angle_alpha   90.00
_cell.angle_beta   90.00
_cell.angle_gamma   90.00
#
_symmetry.space_group_name_H-M   'P 1'
#
loop_
_entity.id
_entity.type
_entity.pdbx_description
1 polymer ?
#
loop_
_entity_poly.entity_id
_entity_poly.type
_entity_poly.pdbx_seq_one_letter_code
_entity_poly.pdbx_strand_id
1 'polypeptide(L)'
;MVQTIKTTLKKCKSSKCDPQLALLALLDTYLPSPAEIILGRKIQGTLPSRIRDTNPKSADIKQRLIDRQHTQKHYYETHTKELPVLQVNSRVTVQDTTTGRWSPAKVINHCGDPRSYIVQTDSGQILRRNRLHLRETQVPKEMTASPRSSRG
;
A
#
# COMPACT_ATOMS: atom_id res chain seq x y z
N MET A 1 9.66 6.49 2.37
CA MET A 1 11.10 6.85 2.40
C MET A 1 11.72 7.05 1.02
N VAL A 2 11.43 6.24 0.00
CA VAL A 2 12.05 6.41 -1.35
C VAL A 2 11.83 7.81 -1.94
N GLN A 3 10.61 8.35 -1.82
CA GLN A 3 10.30 9.71 -2.28
C GLN A 3 11.13 10.76 -1.53
N THR A 4 11.21 10.67 -0.20
CA THR A 4 12.02 11.55 0.65
C THR A 4 13.49 11.51 0.25
N ILE A 5 14.07 10.32 0.04
CA ILE A 5 15.46 10.15 -0.40
C ILE A 5 15.66 10.80 -1.77
N LYS A 6 14.79 10.50 -2.75
CA LYS A 6 14.86 11.10 -4.10
C LYS A 6 14.79 12.62 -4.05
N THR A 7 13.89 13.19 -3.25
CA THR A 7 13.78 14.65 -3.10
C THR A 7 15.02 15.25 -2.44
N THR A 8 15.60 14.55 -1.47
CA THR A 8 16.80 15.01 -0.76
C THR A 8 18.00 14.99 -1.69
N LEU A 9 18.22 13.89 -2.41
CA LEU A 9 19.27 13.78 -3.44
C LEU A 9 19.11 14.80 -4.56
N LYS A 10 17.86 15.08 -5.00
CA LYS A 10 17.58 16.12 -5.99
C LYS A 10 18.00 17.50 -5.48
N LYS A 11 17.69 17.82 -4.20
CA LYS A 11 18.10 19.07 -3.56
C LYS A 11 19.63 19.16 -3.44
N CYS A 12 20.31 18.09 -3.01
CA CYS A 12 21.78 18.04 -2.93
C CYS A 12 22.45 18.33 -4.28
N LYS A 13 21.91 17.76 -5.37
CA LYS A 13 22.41 18.02 -6.72
C LYS A 13 22.28 19.51 -7.09
N SER A 14 21.18 20.15 -6.73
CA SER A 14 20.96 21.58 -6.98
C SER A 14 21.83 22.49 -6.10
N SER A 15 22.05 22.13 -4.83
CA SER A 15 22.81 22.92 -3.86
C SER A 15 24.31 22.59 -3.80
N LYS A 16 24.78 21.64 -4.62
CA LYS A 16 26.15 21.08 -4.60
C LYS A 16 26.61 20.63 -3.21
N CYS A 17 25.69 20.11 -2.40
CA CYS A 17 26.01 19.54 -1.09
C CYS A 17 26.41 18.06 -1.22
N ASP A 18 27.22 17.57 -0.29
CA ASP A 18 27.57 16.15 -0.21
C ASP A 18 26.30 15.29 0.04
N PRO A 19 25.98 14.33 -0.86
CA PRO A 19 24.86 13.42 -0.68
C PRO A 19 24.93 12.58 0.60
N GLN A 20 26.13 12.17 1.04
CA GLN A 20 26.28 11.32 2.21
C GLN A 20 25.89 12.08 3.48
N LEU A 21 26.35 13.33 3.60
CA LEU A 21 25.99 14.22 4.71
C LEU A 21 24.48 14.49 4.78
N ALA A 22 23.83 14.69 3.63
CA ALA A 22 22.39 14.94 3.59
C ALA A 22 21.55 13.70 3.96
N LEU A 23 22.01 12.51 3.59
CA LEU A 23 21.37 11.26 4.01
C LEU A 23 21.56 11.03 5.51
N LEU A 24 22.72 11.38 6.08
CA LEU A 24 22.95 11.32 7.51
C LEU A 24 21.96 12.20 8.30
N ALA A 25 21.66 13.40 7.80
CA ALA A 25 20.69 14.28 8.43
C ALA A 25 19.24 13.72 8.43
N LEU A 26 18.87 12.88 7.46
CA LEU A 26 17.57 12.19 7.47
C LEU A 26 17.47 11.11 8.55
N LEU A 27 18.60 10.69 9.11
CA LEU A 27 18.68 9.72 10.22
C LEU A 27 18.62 10.40 11.59
N ASP A 28 18.62 11.73 11.67
CA ASP A 28 18.51 12.47 12.93
C ASP A 28 17.16 13.20 12.95
N THR A 29 16.13 12.53 13.45
CA THR A 29 14.77 13.09 13.52
C THR A 29 14.25 13.06 14.96
N TYR A 30 13.20 13.83 15.25
CA TYR A 30 12.60 13.97 16.59
C TYR A 30 12.12 12.65 17.22
N LEU A 31 12.04 11.57 16.45
CA LEU A 31 11.84 10.20 16.92
C LEU A 31 13.12 9.39 16.70
N PRO A 32 13.40 8.39 17.55
CA PRO A 32 14.54 7.50 17.37
C PRO A 32 14.52 6.98 15.94
N SER A 33 15.59 7.25 15.22
CA SER A 33 15.63 6.94 13.80
C SER A 33 15.59 5.43 13.59
N PRO A 34 15.21 4.95 12.40
CA PRO A 34 15.19 3.51 12.14
C PRO A 34 16.51 2.82 12.51
N ALA A 35 17.64 3.48 12.26
CA ALA A 35 18.95 2.98 12.61
C ALA A 35 19.22 3.01 14.12
N GLU A 36 18.71 3.99 14.87
CA GLU A 36 18.81 4.03 16.33
C GLU A 36 17.94 2.96 17.01
N ILE A 37 16.75 2.68 16.46
CA ILE A 37 15.87 1.59 16.92
C ILE A 37 16.58 0.24 16.76
N ILE A 38 17.22 0.03 15.60
CA ILE A 38 17.94 -1.23 15.30
C ILE A 38 19.20 -1.36 16.15
N LEU A 39 19.98 -0.29 16.29
CA LEU A 39 21.27 -0.33 16.98
C LEU A 39 21.16 -0.14 18.50
N GLY A 40 19.97 0.20 19.01
CA GLY A 40 19.72 0.41 20.44
C GLY A 40 20.54 1.55 21.06
N ARG A 41 21.08 2.46 20.24
CA ARG A 41 21.93 3.56 20.67
C ARG A 41 21.70 4.78 19.78
N LYS A 42 21.97 5.96 20.32
CA LYS A 42 21.94 7.20 19.53
C LYS A 42 23.08 7.22 18.52
N ILE A 43 22.80 7.67 17.30
CA ILE A 43 23.82 7.81 16.24
C ILE A 43 24.41 9.22 16.32
N GLN A 44 25.72 9.34 16.08
CA GLN A 44 26.39 10.64 16.01
C GLN A 44 26.04 11.31 14.68
N GLY A 45 25.35 12.45 14.76
CA GLY A 45 25.03 13.30 13.62
C GLY A 45 26.08 14.38 13.37
N THR A 46 25.85 15.19 12.34
CA THR A 46 26.72 16.33 11.97
C THR A 46 26.66 17.47 12.99
N LEU A 47 25.54 17.61 13.68
CA LEU A 47 25.37 18.63 14.71
C LEU A 47 25.93 18.12 16.04
N PRO A 48 26.71 18.94 16.77
CA PRO A 48 27.18 18.58 18.10
C PRO A 48 25.96 18.37 18.99
N SER A 49 25.71 17.12 19.37
CA SER A 49 24.59 16.76 20.22
C SER A 49 25.09 15.99 21.44
N ARG A 50 24.57 16.33 22.62
CA ARG A 50 24.89 15.62 23.85
C ARG A 50 24.15 14.27 23.82
N ILE A 51 24.87 13.19 23.56
CA ILE A 51 24.33 11.84 23.74
C ILE A 51 24.14 11.61 25.24
N ARG A 52 22.89 11.68 25.69
CA ARG A 52 22.49 11.27 27.04
C ARG A 52 22.06 9.81 26.98
N ASP A 53 22.40 9.06 28.03
CA ASP A 53 22.05 7.67 28.33
C ASP A 53 21.44 6.88 27.16
N THR A 54 22.28 6.03 26.55
CA THR A 54 21.98 5.10 25.46
C THR A 54 20.98 4.00 25.82
N ASN A 55 20.28 4.09 26.96
CA ASN A 55 19.24 3.15 27.33
C ASN A 55 17.88 3.83 27.14
N PRO A 56 17.34 3.85 25.92
CA PRO A 56 15.97 4.29 25.75
C PRO A 56 15.09 3.38 26.60
N LYS A 57 14.16 3.96 27.37
CA LYS A 57 13.04 3.18 27.94
C LYS A 57 12.27 2.58 26.76
N SER A 58 12.65 1.37 26.35
CA SER A 58 12.21 0.75 25.09
C SER A 58 10.69 0.64 25.00
N ALA A 59 10.02 0.57 26.15
CA ALA A 59 8.57 0.66 26.29
C ALA A 59 7.99 2.01 25.81
N ASP A 60 8.59 3.16 26.16
CA ASP A 60 8.11 4.49 25.77
C ASP A 60 8.25 4.71 24.25
N ILE A 61 9.37 4.26 23.66
CA ILE A 61 9.56 4.31 22.19
C ILE A 61 8.50 3.46 21.47
N LYS A 62 8.23 2.25 21.97
CA LYS A 62 7.22 1.36 21.38
C LYS A 62 5.84 1.99 21.42
N GLN A 63 5.43 2.57 22.56
CA GLN A 63 4.14 3.24 22.67
C GLN A 63 4.01 4.41 21.69
N ARG A 64 5.02 5.31 21.64
CA ARG A 64 5.02 6.42 20.65
C ARG A 64 4.96 5.94 19.20
N LEU A 65 5.60 4.81 18.89
CA LEU A 65 5.53 4.21 17.56
C LEU A 65 4.13 3.69 17.24
N ILE A 66 3.49 3.01 18.20
CA ILE A 66 2.11 2.52 18.10
C ILE A 66 1.15 3.70 17.91
N ASP A 67 1.24 4.74 18.73
CA ASP A 67 0.41 5.95 18.61
C ASP A 67 0.53 6.61 17.24
N ARG A 68 1.75 6.68 16.71
CA ARG A 68 2.01 7.19 15.36
C ARG A 68 1.41 6.29 14.28
N GLN A 69 1.46 4.97 14.44
CA GLN A 69 0.81 4.02 13.53
C GLN A 69 -0.71 4.18 13.57
N HIS A 70 -1.30 4.35 14.76
CA HIS A 70 -2.73 4.64 14.92
C HIS A 70 -3.12 5.95 14.25
N THR A 71 -2.33 7.01 14.45
CA THR A 71 -2.56 8.32 13.83
C THR A 71 -2.50 8.22 12.31
N GLN A 72 -1.49 7.53 11.76
CA GLN A 72 -1.38 7.28 10.32
C GLN A 72 -2.57 6.48 9.80
N LYS A 73 -2.98 5.43 10.52
CA LYS A 73 -4.16 4.62 10.19
C LYS A 73 -5.42 5.49 10.14
N HIS A 74 -5.65 6.32 11.16
CA HIS A 74 -6.80 7.23 11.23
C HIS A 74 -6.85 8.19 10.04
N TYR A 75 -5.74 8.88 9.73
CA TYR A 75 -5.70 9.78 8.57
C TYR A 75 -5.87 9.04 7.24
N TYR A 76 -5.39 7.80 7.13
CA TYR A 76 -5.60 6.98 5.95
C TYR A 76 -7.06 6.55 5.80
N GLU A 77 -7.67 6.03 6.87
CA GLU A 77 -9.05 5.55 6.88
C GLU A 77 -10.06 6.67 6.64
N THR A 78 -9.86 7.85 7.24
CA THR A 78 -10.74 9.02 7.03
C THR A 78 -10.85 9.46 5.56
N HIS A 79 -9.80 9.28 4.77
CA HIS A 79 -9.79 9.70 3.36
C HIS A 79 -10.07 8.54 2.39
N THR A 80 -10.13 7.29 2.88
CA THR A 80 -10.24 6.10 2.03
C THR A 80 -11.67 5.59 2.03
N LYS A 81 -12.29 5.52 0.84
CA LYS A 81 -13.58 4.84 0.66
C LYS A 81 -13.33 3.36 0.38
N GLU A 82 -13.90 2.49 1.21
CA GLU A 82 -13.82 1.04 0.96
C GLU A 82 -14.66 0.65 -0.26
N LEU A 83 -14.09 -0.17 -1.14
CA LEU A 83 -14.78 -0.69 -2.30
C LEU A 83 -15.61 -1.92 -1.91
N PRO A 84 -16.84 -2.10 -2.45
CA PRO A 84 -17.71 -3.24 -2.14
C PRO A 84 -17.04 -4.58 -2.40
N VAL A 85 -17.29 -5.57 -1.55
CA VAL A 85 -16.75 -6.94 -1.70
C VAL A 85 -17.30 -7.59 -2.97
N LEU A 86 -16.43 -8.25 -3.74
CA LEU A 86 -16.81 -8.94 -4.96
C LEU A 86 -17.15 -10.39 -4.65
N GLN A 87 -18.29 -10.88 -5.13
CA GLN A 87 -18.64 -12.29 -4.97
C GLN A 87 -17.83 -13.19 -5.89
N VAL A 88 -17.58 -14.42 -5.45
CA VAL A 88 -16.99 -15.45 -6.31
C VAL A 88 -17.93 -15.69 -7.49
N ASN A 89 -17.36 -15.87 -8.68
CA ASN A 89 -18.04 -15.96 -9.97
C ASN A 89 -18.60 -14.66 -10.55
N SER A 90 -18.43 -13.51 -9.91
CA SER A 90 -18.82 -12.22 -10.50
C SER A 90 -17.96 -11.89 -11.74
N ARG A 91 -18.62 -11.36 -12.78
CA ARG A 91 -17.94 -10.78 -13.95
C ARG A 91 -17.40 -9.41 -13.58
N VAL A 92 -16.12 -9.22 -13.81
CA VAL A 92 -15.38 -8.00 -13.48
C VAL A 92 -14.52 -7.59 -14.67
N THR A 93 -14.06 -6.34 -14.68
CA THR A 93 -12.94 -5.94 -15.52
C THR A 93 -11.70 -5.78 -14.66
N VAL A 94 -10.57 -6.25 -15.16
CA VAL A 94 -9.25 -6.14 -14.54
C VAL A 94 -8.44 -5.06 -15.24
N GLN A 95 -7.79 -4.20 -14.46
CA GLN A 95 -6.85 -3.23 -14.98
C GLN A 95 -5.46 -3.83 -15.12
N ASP A 96 -4.90 -3.70 -16.32
CA ASP A 96 -3.47 -3.91 -16.54
C ASP A 96 -2.67 -2.71 -16.01
N THR A 97 -1.69 -2.98 -15.15
CA THR A 97 -0.92 -1.95 -14.44
C THR A 97 0.14 -1.29 -15.30
N THR A 98 0.55 -1.92 -16.41
CA THR A 98 1.55 -1.35 -17.33
C THR A 98 0.88 -0.50 -18.40
N THR A 99 -0.20 -0.99 -19.00
CA THR A 99 -0.91 -0.31 -20.10
C THR A 99 -2.08 0.56 -19.64
N GLY A 100 -2.56 0.36 -18.41
CA GLY A 100 -3.74 1.05 -17.86
C GLY A 100 -5.07 0.58 -18.44
N ARG A 101 -5.06 -0.40 -19.36
CA ARG A 101 -6.25 -0.90 -20.06
C ARG A 101 -7.08 -1.81 -19.17
N TRP A 102 -8.39 -1.80 -19.37
CA TRP A 102 -9.34 -2.67 -18.68
C TRP A 102 -9.74 -3.83 -19.60
N SER A 103 -9.63 -5.06 -19.11
CA SER A 103 -10.03 -6.27 -19.82
C SER A 103 -11.04 -7.08 -19.01
N PRO A 104 -11.97 -7.82 -19.66
CA PRO A 104 -12.93 -8.67 -18.97
C PRO A 104 -12.24 -9.83 -18.24
N ALA A 105 -12.77 -10.16 -17.08
CA ALA A 105 -12.33 -11.24 -16.22
C ALA A 105 -13.46 -11.75 -15.31
N LYS A 106 -13.24 -12.88 -14.64
CA LYS A 106 -14.16 -13.49 -13.68
C LYS A 106 -13.44 -13.72 -12.35
N VAL A 107 -14.08 -13.41 -11.23
CA VAL A 107 -13.53 -13.72 -9.90
C VAL A 107 -13.63 -15.23 -9.65
N ILE A 108 -12.48 -15.89 -9.43
CA ILE A 108 -12.41 -17.32 -9.13
C ILE A 108 -12.41 -17.55 -7.62
N ASN A 109 -11.69 -16.73 -6.86
CA ASN A 109 -11.59 -16.90 -5.42
C ASN A 109 -11.15 -15.61 -4.71
N HIS A 110 -11.35 -15.58 -3.39
CA HIS A 110 -10.74 -14.61 -2.50
C HIS A 110 -9.33 -15.06 -2.10
N CYS A 111 -8.45 -14.12 -1.81
CA CYS A 111 -7.20 -14.42 -1.12
C CYS A 111 -7.39 -14.34 0.41
N GLY A 112 -6.46 -14.90 1.17
CA GLY A 112 -6.44 -14.73 2.64
C GLY A 112 -6.17 -13.28 3.07
N ASP A 113 -5.60 -12.46 2.19
CA ASP A 113 -5.37 -11.04 2.43
C ASP A 113 -6.60 -10.19 2.06
N PRO A 114 -6.94 -9.17 2.87
CA PRO A 114 -8.05 -8.28 2.56
C PRO A 114 -7.82 -7.57 1.22
N ARG A 115 -8.91 -7.32 0.49
CA ARG A 115 -8.92 -6.61 -0.81
C ARG A 115 -8.12 -7.30 -1.92
N SER A 116 -7.66 -8.55 -1.74
CA SER A 116 -6.96 -9.33 -2.77
C SER A 116 -7.87 -10.44 -3.32
N TYR A 117 -7.93 -10.55 -4.65
CA TYR A 117 -8.77 -11.50 -5.37
C TYR A 117 -7.96 -12.27 -6.42
N ILE A 118 -8.38 -13.51 -6.68
CA ILE A 118 -7.91 -14.32 -7.79
C ILE A 118 -8.94 -14.21 -8.91
N VAL A 119 -8.51 -13.76 -10.09
CA VAL A 119 -9.36 -13.55 -11.26
C VAL A 119 -8.85 -14.33 -12.47
N GLN A 120 -9.76 -14.82 -13.29
CA GLN A 120 -9.47 -15.44 -14.58
C GLN A 120 -9.79 -14.45 -15.70
N THR A 121 -8.85 -14.16 -16.58
CA THR A 121 -9.14 -13.43 -17.82
C THR A 121 -9.82 -14.34 -18.84
N ASP A 122 -10.47 -13.75 -19.85
CA ASP A 122 -11.05 -14.52 -20.97
C ASP A 122 -9.99 -15.30 -21.76
N SER A 123 -8.72 -14.85 -21.73
CA SER A 123 -7.57 -15.59 -22.27
C SER A 123 -7.14 -16.79 -21.43
N GLY A 124 -7.83 -17.08 -20.32
CA GLY A 124 -7.55 -18.19 -19.42
C GLY A 124 -6.45 -17.93 -18.38
N GLN A 125 -5.85 -16.73 -18.34
CA GLN A 125 -4.80 -16.41 -17.37
C GLN A 125 -5.39 -16.18 -15.98
N ILE A 126 -4.76 -16.78 -14.97
CA ILE A 126 -5.13 -16.60 -13.57
C ILE A 126 -4.21 -15.54 -12.97
N LEU A 127 -4.81 -14.46 -12.45
CA LEU A 127 -4.10 -13.32 -11.90
C LEU A 127 -4.56 -13.04 -10.47
N ARG A 128 -3.60 -12.67 -9.62
CA ARG A 128 -3.89 -12.07 -8.32
C ARG A 128 -3.95 -10.56 -8.47
N ARG A 129 -5.08 -9.95 -8.06
CA ARG A 129 -5.33 -8.51 -8.22
C ARG A 129 -5.95 -7.90 -6.97
N ASN A 130 -5.60 -6.63 -6.72
CA ASN A 130 -6.23 -5.85 -5.66
C ASN A 130 -7.61 -5.35 -6.12
N ARG A 131 -8.53 -5.17 -5.17
CA ARG A 131 -9.88 -4.65 -5.38
C ARG A 131 -9.92 -3.33 -6.15
N LEU A 132 -8.91 -2.47 -5.96
CA LEU A 132 -8.75 -1.19 -6.68
C LEU A 132 -8.57 -1.39 -8.20
N HIS A 133 -8.01 -2.52 -8.62
CA HIS A 133 -7.78 -2.86 -10.02
C HIS A 133 -8.92 -3.70 -10.62
N LEU A 134 -10.04 -3.84 -9.91
CA LEU A 134 -11.20 -4.61 -10.33
C LEU A 134 -12.44 -3.70 -10.33
N ARG A 135 -13.23 -3.77 -11.40
CA ARG A 135 -14.54 -3.10 -11.48
C ARG A 135 -15.60 -4.13 -11.79
N GLU A 136 -16.73 -4.07 -11.09
CA GLU A 136 -17.89 -4.87 -11.46
C GLU A 136 -18.42 -4.39 -12.80
N THR A 137 -18.67 -5.33 -13.71
CA THR A 137 -19.33 -5.01 -14.96
C THR A 137 -20.83 -5.13 -14.71
N GLN A 138 -21.57 -4.02 -14.85
CA GLN A 138 -23.03 -4.07 -14.90
C GLN A 138 -23.45 -4.62 -16.27
N VAL A 139 -23.39 -5.94 -16.44
CA VAL A 139 -24.07 -6.60 -17.57
C VAL A 139 -25.40 -7.13 -17.03
N PRO A 140 -26.54 -6.90 -17.70
CA PRO A 140 -27.84 -7.38 -17.24
C PRO A 140 -27.81 -8.89 -16.99
N LYS A 141 -28.44 -9.34 -15.90
CA LYS A 141 -28.80 -10.74 -15.71
C LYS A 141 -29.49 -11.22 -16.99
N GLU A 142 -28.84 -12.08 -17.77
CA GLU A 142 -29.48 -12.70 -18.91
C GLU A 142 -30.76 -13.40 -18.44
N MET A 143 -31.84 -13.06 -19.14
CA MET A 143 -33.17 -13.60 -18.99
C MET A 143 -33.09 -15.12 -18.97
N THR A 144 -33.55 -15.71 -17.88
CA THR A 144 -33.84 -17.13 -17.79
C THR A 144 -34.81 -17.47 -18.93
N ALA A 145 -34.31 -18.11 -19.99
CA ALA A 145 -35.13 -18.68 -21.04
C ALA A 145 -36.00 -19.77 -20.40
N SER A 146 -37.27 -19.44 -20.16
CA SER A 146 -38.29 -20.42 -19.79
C SER A 146 -38.64 -21.24 -21.05
N PRO A 147 -38.80 -22.58 -20.96
CA PRO A 147 -39.05 -23.41 -22.13
C PRO A 147 -40.42 -23.07 -22.74
N ARG A 148 -40.47 -22.93 -24.07
CA ARG A 148 -41.72 -22.85 -24.83
C ARG A 148 -42.57 -24.11 -24.56
N SER A 149 -43.67 -23.95 -23.84
CA SER A 149 -44.77 -24.92 -23.82
C SER A 149 -45.55 -24.79 -25.12
N SER A 150 -45.34 -25.72 -26.04
CA SER A 150 -46.27 -26.00 -27.13
C SER A 150 -47.56 -26.61 -26.58
N ARG A 151 -48.73 -26.02 -26.89
CA ARG A 151 -50.00 -26.73 -26.89
C ARG A 151 -50.76 -26.36 -28.15
N GLY A 152 -51.35 -27.40 -28.76
CA GLY A 152 -52.15 -27.34 -29.98
C GLY A 152 -53.60 -26.97 -29.71
#